data_AF-A0A4P9XWR1-F1
#
_entry.id   AF-A0A4P9XWR1-F1
#
_cell.length_a   1.000
_cell.length_b   1.000
_cell.length_c   1.000
_cell.angle_alpha   90.00
_cell.angle_beta   90.00
_cell.angle_gamma   90.00
#
_symmetry.space_group_name_H-M   'P 1'
#
loop_
_entity.id
_entity.type
_entity.pdbx_description
1 polymer ?
#
loop_
_entity_poly.entity_id
_entity_poly.type
_entity_poly.pdbx_seq_one_letter_code
_entity_poly.pdbx_strand_id
1 'polypeptide(L)'
;YVDRTGDVQTAGLIVSQVPLRKFKDARVEDWVDSYRSLLDRWQCYHARARFDIDRGRRQRMQGDTSGFPAPQVYVRCGYCNQSVAHSLLMPDREGRRVATATGVAGQDGHASRLRISCCPSCRNMLPRCSLCLMRLGTPADAVRQAAAVHRSSGQDSAAGFDLWFTWCQSCRHGGHAVHLIEWFEEHEMCPVSDCQCRCSFN
;
A
#
# COMPACT_ATOMS: atom_id res chain seq x y z
N TYR A 1 -4.60 -38.62 -2.54
CA TYR A 1 -4.49 -38.01 -3.89
C TYR A 1 -3.04 -37.71 -4.19
N VAL A 2 -2.41 -36.78 -3.45
CA VAL A 2 -0.99 -36.42 -3.61
C VAL A 2 -0.08 -37.66 -3.61
N ASP A 3 -0.24 -38.58 -2.65
CA ASP A 3 0.57 -39.82 -2.59
C ASP A 3 0.42 -40.74 -3.83
N ARG A 4 -0.67 -40.59 -4.59
CA ARG A 4 -0.94 -41.38 -5.79
C ARG A 4 -0.55 -40.66 -7.08
N THR A 5 -0.63 -39.33 -7.13
CA THR A 5 -0.46 -38.54 -8.36
C THR A 5 0.80 -37.67 -8.37
N GLY A 6 1.36 -37.36 -7.20
CA GLY A 6 2.41 -36.35 -7.05
C GLY A 6 1.93 -34.91 -7.31
N ASP A 7 0.63 -34.70 -7.56
CA ASP A 7 0.09 -33.39 -7.94
C ASP A 7 -0.09 -32.48 -6.72
N VAL A 8 1.02 -31.87 -6.30
CA VAL A 8 1.07 -30.86 -5.24
C VAL A 8 0.51 -29.51 -5.68
N GLN A 9 0.44 -29.24 -6.99
CA GLN A 9 -0.12 -27.99 -7.54
C GLN A 9 -1.63 -27.93 -7.26
N THR A 10 -2.37 -28.95 -7.68
CA THR A 10 -3.83 -29.02 -7.47
C THR A 10 -4.16 -29.01 -5.99
N ALA A 11 -3.43 -29.79 -5.19
CA ALA A 11 -3.59 -29.79 -3.73
C ALA A 11 -3.34 -28.39 -3.14
N GLY A 12 -2.21 -27.74 -3.48
CA GLY A 12 -1.83 -26.41 -3.02
C GLY A 12 -2.84 -25.32 -3.42
N LEU A 13 -3.39 -25.37 -4.63
CA LEU A 13 -4.40 -24.44 -5.12
C LEU A 13 -5.74 -24.59 -4.39
N ILE A 14 -6.20 -25.83 -4.18
CA ILE A 14 -7.46 -26.12 -3.48
C ILE A 14 -7.38 -25.66 -2.03
N VAL A 15 -6.31 -26.03 -1.30
CA VAL A 15 -6.19 -25.67 0.12
C VAL A 15 -5.99 -24.17 0.31
N SER A 16 -5.52 -23.45 -0.71
CA SER A 16 -5.42 -21.98 -0.67
C SER A 16 -6.77 -21.26 -0.72
N GLN A 17 -7.87 -21.93 -1.04
CA GLN A 17 -9.21 -21.34 -1.06
C GLN A 17 -9.76 -21.10 0.36
N VAL A 18 -9.23 -21.83 1.35
CA VAL A 18 -9.70 -21.83 2.73
C VAL A 18 -8.51 -21.53 3.67
N PRO A 19 -8.69 -20.78 4.77
CA PRO A 19 -7.62 -20.49 5.71
C PRO A 19 -7.05 -21.78 6.32
N LEU A 20 -5.72 -21.92 6.32
CA LEU A 20 -5.01 -23.11 6.82
C LEU A 20 -5.42 -23.51 8.22
N ARG A 21 -5.68 -22.53 9.09
CA ARG A 21 -6.04 -22.78 10.50
C ARG A 21 -7.38 -23.47 10.69
N LYS A 22 -8.23 -23.53 9.64
CA LYS A 22 -9.43 -24.37 9.65
C LYS A 22 -9.10 -25.85 9.46
N PHE A 23 -7.93 -26.16 8.90
CA PHE A 23 -7.43 -27.51 8.77
C PHE A 23 -6.59 -27.88 9.99
N LYS A 24 -6.83 -29.08 10.53
CA LYS A 24 -6.06 -29.65 11.65
C LYS A 24 -4.92 -30.53 11.17
N ASP A 25 -4.91 -30.88 9.88
CA ASP A 25 -3.95 -31.81 9.29
C ASP A 25 -2.70 -31.05 8.84
N ALA A 26 -1.54 -31.41 9.40
CA ALA A 26 -0.25 -30.77 9.12
C ALA A 26 0.15 -30.88 7.63
N ARG A 27 -0.30 -31.93 6.92
CA ARG A 27 0.02 -32.15 5.51
C ARG A 27 -0.46 -31.03 4.59
N VAL A 28 -1.46 -30.26 5.04
CA VAL A 28 -2.01 -29.15 4.28
C VAL A 28 -0.99 -28.02 4.13
N GLU A 29 -0.15 -27.78 5.16
CA GLU A 29 0.97 -26.84 5.04
C GLU A 29 2.06 -27.42 4.15
N ASP A 30 2.39 -28.72 4.32
CA ASP A 30 3.40 -29.40 3.52
C ASP A 30 3.10 -29.38 2.02
N TRP A 31 1.84 -29.59 1.60
CA TRP A 31 1.46 -29.53 0.18
C TRP A 31 1.66 -28.14 -0.41
N VAL A 32 1.40 -27.10 0.39
CA VAL A 32 1.60 -25.72 -0.02
C VAL A 32 3.09 -25.51 -0.18
N ASP A 33 3.89 -25.78 0.85
CA ASP A 33 5.34 -25.55 0.80
C ASP A 33 6.05 -26.40 -0.25
N SER A 34 5.53 -27.60 -0.55
CA SER A 34 5.99 -28.42 -1.67
C SER A 34 5.70 -27.78 -3.02
N TYR A 35 4.50 -27.23 -3.22
CA TYR A 35 4.16 -26.50 -4.45
C TYR A 35 5.00 -25.22 -4.61
N ARG A 36 5.23 -24.51 -3.51
CA ARG A 36 6.12 -23.33 -3.46
C ARG A 36 7.53 -23.68 -3.90
N SER A 37 8.10 -24.72 -3.29
CA SER A 37 9.43 -25.23 -3.61
C SER A 37 9.53 -25.69 -5.07
N LEU A 38 8.48 -26.29 -5.62
CA LEU A 38 8.41 -26.67 -7.03
C LEU A 38 8.50 -25.44 -7.95
N LEU A 39 7.70 -24.41 -7.67
CA LEU A 39 7.71 -23.15 -8.44
C LEU A 39 9.07 -22.44 -8.34
N ASP A 40 9.70 -22.42 -7.16
CA ASP A 40 11.00 -21.81 -6.96
C ASP A 40 12.11 -22.55 -7.71
N ARG A 41 12.07 -23.89 -7.72
CA ARG A 41 12.99 -24.74 -8.52
C ARG A 41 12.85 -24.53 -10.02
N TRP A 42 11.63 -24.32 -10.49
CA TRP A 42 11.34 -24.01 -11.89
C TRP A 42 11.51 -22.52 -12.23
N GLN A 43 12.01 -21.71 -11.29
CA GLN A 43 12.21 -20.27 -11.45
C GLN A 43 10.92 -19.52 -11.84
N CYS A 44 9.77 -20.09 -11.51
CA CYS A 44 8.44 -19.53 -11.78
C CYS A 44 8.05 -18.51 -10.70
N TYR A 45 8.92 -17.53 -10.44
CA TYR A 45 8.79 -16.58 -9.34
C TYR A 45 7.54 -15.70 -9.46
N HIS A 46 7.13 -15.33 -10.67
CA HIS A 46 5.90 -14.57 -10.88
C HIS A 46 4.64 -15.37 -10.51
N ALA A 47 4.60 -16.65 -10.89
CA ALA A 47 3.50 -17.54 -10.54
C ALA A 47 3.45 -17.77 -9.02
N ARG A 48 4.63 -17.97 -8.40
CA ARG A 48 4.81 -18.09 -6.95
C ARG A 48 4.28 -16.86 -6.20
N ALA A 49 4.68 -15.67 -6.65
CA ALA A 49 4.23 -14.40 -6.06
C ALA A 49 2.71 -14.23 -6.18
N ARG A 50 2.15 -14.48 -7.37
CA ARG A 50 0.69 -14.40 -7.60
C ARG A 50 -0.07 -15.37 -6.69
N PHE A 51 0.41 -16.60 -6.56
CA PHE A 51 -0.17 -17.60 -5.68
C PHE A 51 -0.20 -17.12 -4.21
N ASP A 52 0.90 -16.57 -3.70
CA ASP A 52 0.95 -16.05 -2.32
C ASP A 52 0.05 -14.82 -2.12
N ILE A 53 0.00 -13.91 -3.08
CA ILE A 53 -0.87 -12.73 -3.04
C ILE A 53 -2.33 -13.14 -2.98
N ASP A 54 -2.77 -14.03 -3.86
CA ASP A 54 -4.17 -14.49 -3.93
C ASP A 54 -4.56 -15.26 -2.67
N ARG A 55 -3.70 -16.17 -2.22
CA ARG A 55 -3.88 -16.90 -0.97
C ARG A 55 -3.99 -15.94 0.22
N GLY A 56 -3.11 -14.95 0.30
CA GLY A 56 -3.12 -14.00 1.40
C GLY A 56 -4.28 -13.03 1.39
N ARG A 57 -4.77 -12.63 0.21
CA ARG A 57 -6.00 -11.86 0.06
C ARG A 57 -7.20 -12.61 0.64
N ARG A 58 -7.34 -13.92 0.36
CA ARG A 58 -8.44 -14.75 0.89
C ARG A 58 -8.36 -14.93 2.39
N GLN A 59 -7.15 -15.15 2.93
CA GLN A 59 -6.94 -15.31 4.36
C GLN A 59 -7.34 -14.03 5.13
N ARG A 60 -6.99 -12.85 4.59
CA ARG A 60 -7.42 -11.55 5.13
C ARG A 60 -8.93 -11.33 5.06
N MET A 61 -9.59 -11.71 3.97
CA MET A 61 -11.05 -11.58 3.85
C MET A 61 -11.80 -12.39 4.92
N GLN A 62 -11.22 -13.50 5.36
CA GLN A 62 -11.79 -14.40 6.37
C GLN A 62 -11.32 -14.07 7.81
N GLY A 63 -10.64 -12.94 8.02
CA GLY A 63 -10.27 -12.44 9.35
C GLY A 63 -8.99 -13.02 9.96
N ASP A 64 -8.26 -13.87 9.22
CA ASP A 64 -7.00 -14.43 9.71
C ASP A 64 -5.82 -13.55 9.25
N THR A 65 -5.22 -12.85 10.21
CA THR A 65 -4.06 -11.95 9.98
C THR A 65 -2.76 -12.52 10.54
N SER A 66 -2.82 -13.69 11.16
CA SER A 66 -1.74 -14.26 11.99
C SER A 66 -0.52 -14.79 11.22
N GLY A 67 -0.68 -15.06 9.92
CA GLY A 67 0.39 -15.55 9.04
C GLY A 67 1.06 -14.46 8.20
N PHE A 68 0.62 -13.20 8.32
CA PHE A 68 1.23 -12.09 7.58
C PHE A 68 2.22 -11.36 8.47
N PRO A 69 3.45 -11.10 7.99
CA PRO A 69 4.34 -10.20 8.70
C PRO A 69 3.63 -8.85 8.85
N ALA A 70 3.71 -8.27 10.05
CA ALA A 70 3.26 -6.91 10.28
C ALA A 70 3.98 -5.98 9.30
N PRO A 71 3.35 -4.86 8.87
CA PRO A 71 4.02 -3.86 8.05
C PRO A 71 5.37 -3.49 8.67
N GLN A 72 6.46 -3.76 7.96
CA GLN A 72 7.81 -3.55 8.48
C GLN A 72 8.25 -2.08 8.37
N VAL A 73 7.50 -1.27 7.62
CA VAL A 73 7.76 0.15 7.39
C VAL A 73 6.51 0.94 7.73
N TYR A 74 6.68 2.03 8.47
CA TYR A 74 5.61 2.96 8.81
C TYR A 74 6.11 4.40 8.77
N VAL A 75 5.19 5.31 8.41
CA VAL A 75 5.46 6.75 8.41
C VAL A 75 5.34 7.27 9.85
N ARG A 76 6.29 8.11 10.28
CA ARG A 76 6.30 8.75 11.61
C ARG A 76 6.08 10.26 11.48
N CYS A 77 5.50 10.85 12.52
CA CYS A 77 5.36 12.29 12.62
C CYS A 77 6.72 12.94 12.88
N GLY A 78 7.12 13.93 12.10
CA GLY A 78 8.38 14.66 12.32
C GLY A 78 8.45 15.46 13.63
N TYR A 79 7.33 15.66 14.34
CA TYR A 79 7.28 16.41 15.59
C TYR A 79 7.34 15.51 16.84
N CYS A 80 6.47 14.49 16.91
CA CYS A 80 6.35 13.62 18.10
C CYS A 80 6.89 12.21 17.88
N ASN A 81 7.36 11.90 16.66
CA ASN A 81 7.90 10.62 16.24
C ASN A 81 6.94 9.41 16.35
N GLN A 82 5.66 9.65 16.66
CA GLN A 82 4.63 8.61 16.68
C GLN A 82 4.16 8.26 15.26
N SER A 83 3.69 7.03 15.08
CA SER A 83 3.18 6.55 13.79
C SER A 83 1.99 7.38 13.32
N VAL A 84 2.04 7.89 12.10
CA VAL A 84 0.88 8.52 11.46
C VAL A 84 -0.02 7.50 10.76
N ALA A 85 0.37 6.22 10.73
CA ALA A 85 -0.45 5.14 10.16
C ALA A 85 -1.75 4.91 10.95
N HIS A 86 -1.81 5.35 12.21
CA HIS A 86 -3.05 5.36 13.00
C HIS A 86 -4.14 6.26 12.38
N SER A 87 -3.79 7.12 11.41
CA SER A 87 -4.72 7.92 10.61
C SER A 87 -5.26 7.19 9.36
N LEU A 88 -4.60 6.11 8.90
CA LEU A 88 -4.97 5.33 7.70
C LEU A 88 -5.68 4.00 8.05
N LEU A 89 -5.67 3.63 9.32
CA LEU A 89 -6.26 2.41 9.86
C LEU A 89 -7.19 2.78 11.00
N MET A 90 -8.25 3.54 10.71
CA MET A 90 -9.30 3.74 11.70
C MET A 90 -10.14 2.46 11.79
N PRO A 91 -10.42 1.94 13.00
CA PRO A 91 -11.38 0.87 13.18
C PRO A 91 -12.78 1.40 12.88
N ASP A 92 -13.52 0.69 12.04
CA ASP A 92 -14.98 0.80 12.03
C ASP A 92 -15.55 0.18 13.33
N ARG A 93 -16.80 0.51 13.66
CA ARG A 93 -17.53 0.09 14.88
C ARG A 93 -17.58 -1.43 15.11
N GLU A 94 -17.18 -2.23 14.12
CA GLU A 94 -17.12 -3.70 14.17
C GLU A 94 -15.68 -4.28 14.20
N GLY A 95 -14.65 -3.46 14.44
CA GLY A 95 -13.29 -3.95 14.70
C GLY A 95 -12.54 -4.51 13.49
N ARG A 96 -13.06 -4.30 12.27
CA ARG A 96 -12.41 -4.71 11.02
C ARG A 96 -11.29 -3.73 10.66
N ARG A 97 -10.03 -4.20 10.70
CA ARG A 97 -8.85 -3.43 10.25
C ARG A 97 -8.85 -3.35 8.72
N VAL A 98 -9.53 -2.35 8.17
CA VAL A 98 -9.47 -2.03 6.74
C VAL A 98 -8.34 -1.03 6.56
N ALA A 99 -7.27 -1.42 5.87
CA ALA A 99 -6.42 -0.43 5.22
C ALA A 99 -7.34 0.33 4.27
N THR A 100 -7.48 1.64 4.43
CA THR A 100 -8.12 2.50 3.42
C THR A 100 -7.23 2.52 2.18
N ALA A 101 -7.17 1.37 1.51
CA ALA A 101 -6.79 1.27 0.13
C ALA A 101 -7.85 2.08 -0.63
N THR A 102 -7.43 3.21 -1.17
CA THR A 102 -7.71 3.61 -2.55
C THR A 102 -8.70 2.68 -3.25
N GLY A 103 -10.00 2.95 -3.11
CA GLY A 103 -11.05 2.07 -3.63
C GLY A 103 -12.45 2.59 -3.31
N VAL A 104 -13.05 3.21 -4.32
CA VAL A 104 -14.43 3.67 -4.50
C VAL A 104 -15.50 2.89 -3.70
N ALA A 105 -16.34 3.60 -2.95
CA ALA A 105 -17.72 3.20 -2.70
C ALA A 105 -18.62 4.44 -2.49
N GLY A 106 -19.59 4.57 -3.38
CA GLY A 106 -20.94 5.16 -3.24
C GLY A 106 -21.20 6.32 -2.28
N GLN A 107 -21.61 7.43 -2.89
CA GLN A 107 -22.72 8.33 -2.54
C GLN A 107 -23.27 8.38 -1.10
N ASP A 108 -23.41 9.63 -0.67
CA ASP A 108 -24.37 10.18 0.30
C ASP A 108 -24.13 9.86 1.78
N GLY A 109 -23.68 10.89 2.50
CA GLY A 109 -23.71 10.88 3.96
C GLY A 109 -22.71 11.83 4.59
N HIS A 110 -23.21 12.93 5.13
CA HIS A 110 -22.49 13.86 5.99
C HIS A 110 -21.96 13.16 7.26
N ALA A 111 -20.78 12.55 7.17
CA ALA A 111 -20.12 11.89 8.30
C ALA A 111 -18.67 12.38 8.42
N SER A 112 -18.41 13.15 9.49
CA SER A 112 -17.12 13.46 10.10
C SER A 112 -15.89 13.15 9.24
N ARG A 113 -15.50 14.13 8.42
CA ARG A 113 -14.27 14.16 7.64
C ARG A 113 -13.08 13.97 8.60
N LEU A 114 -12.64 12.72 8.77
CA LEU A 114 -11.46 12.36 9.55
C LEU A 114 -10.35 13.34 9.19
N ARG A 115 -9.78 14.01 10.19
CA ARG A 115 -8.71 15.01 9.97
C ARG A 115 -7.40 14.27 9.67
N ILE A 116 -7.35 13.61 8.52
CA ILE A 116 -6.19 12.83 8.05
C ILE A 116 -4.97 13.75 7.86
N SER A 117 -5.19 15.06 7.73
CA SER A 117 -4.15 16.08 7.57
C SER A 117 -3.38 16.48 8.84
N CYS A 118 -3.67 15.88 10.00
CA CYS A 118 -2.91 16.09 11.25
C CYS A 118 -2.44 14.78 11.89
N CYS A 119 -1.36 14.87 12.66
CA CYS A 119 -0.85 13.75 13.45
C CYS A 119 -1.92 13.32 14.49
N PRO A 120 -2.22 12.02 14.62
CA PRO A 120 -3.23 11.54 15.56
C PRO A 120 -2.78 11.69 17.02
N SER A 121 -1.47 11.67 17.28
CA SER A 121 -0.90 11.76 18.63
C SER A 121 -0.70 13.19 19.12
N CYS A 122 -0.09 14.07 18.32
CA CYS A 122 0.22 15.44 18.74
C CYS A 122 -0.59 16.54 18.04
N ARG A 123 -1.46 16.18 17.09
CA ARG A 123 -2.33 17.09 16.32
C ARG A 123 -1.61 18.12 15.44
N ASN A 124 -0.27 18.11 15.40
CA ASN A 124 0.49 18.91 14.45
C ASN A 124 0.14 18.52 13.02
N MET A 125 0.10 19.51 12.14
CA MET A 125 -0.33 19.29 10.78
C MET A 125 0.74 18.53 9.98
N LEU A 126 0.29 17.59 9.15
CA LEU A 126 1.20 16.77 8.34
C LEU A 126 1.86 17.60 7.23
N PRO A 127 3.01 17.14 6.69
CA PRO A 127 3.72 17.80 5.60
C PRO A 127 2.82 18.11 4.40
N ARG A 128 3.09 19.24 3.73
CA ARG A 128 2.41 19.66 2.50
C ARG A 128 3.26 19.30 1.30
N CYS A 129 2.60 19.01 0.18
CA CYS A 129 3.26 18.99 -1.11
C CYS A 129 3.79 20.39 -1.43
N SER A 130 5.05 20.47 -1.85
CA SER A 130 5.72 21.72 -2.22
C SER A 130 5.06 22.44 -3.41
N LEU A 131 4.28 21.73 -4.23
CA LEU A 131 3.67 22.27 -5.44
C LEU A 131 2.19 22.59 -5.24
N CYS A 132 1.35 21.60 -4.91
CA CYS A 132 -0.08 21.84 -4.73
C CYS A 132 -0.48 22.26 -3.30
N LEU A 133 0.46 22.30 -2.35
CA LEU A 133 0.26 22.69 -0.96
C LEU A 133 -0.73 21.83 -0.16
N MET A 134 -1.30 20.79 -0.75
CA MET A 134 -2.17 19.83 -0.06
C MET A 134 -1.35 18.98 0.91
N ARG A 135 -1.95 18.63 2.05
CA ARG A 135 -1.28 17.86 3.11
C ARG A 135 -1.28 16.37 2.80
N LEU A 136 -0.27 15.66 3.30
CA LEU A 136 -0.24 14.20 3.33
C LEU A 136 -1.57 13.66 3.89
N GLY A 137 -2.14 12.66 3.19
CA GLY A 137 -3.40 12.03 3.57
C GLY A 137 -4.66 12.77 3.11
N THR A 138 -4.55 13.80 2.27
CA THR A 138 -5.71 14.36 1.58
C THR A 138 -6.30 13.29 0.65
N PRO A 139 -7.63 13.07 0.61
CA PRO A 139 -8.23 11.96 -0.16
C PRO A 139 -7.76 11.94 -1.61
N ALA A 140 -7.55 10.72 -2.13
CA ALA A 140 -7.04 10.50 -3.47
C ALA A 140 -7.85 11.24 -4.54
N ASP A 141 -9.15 11.48 -4.37
CA ASP A 141 -9.96 12.20 -5.36
C ASP A 141 -9.59 13.69 -5.51
N ALA A 142 -9.19 14.36 -4.43
CA ALA A 142 -8.71 15.73 -4.52
C ALA A 142 -7.33 15.80 -5.19
N VAL A 143 -6.50 14.77 -4.98
CA VAL A 143 -5.20 14.63 -5.64
C VAL A 143 -5.37 14.22 -7.10
N ARG A 144 -6.33 13.33 -7.40
CA ARG A 144 -6.71 12.91 -8.75
C ARG A 144 -7.32 14.06 -9.53
N GLN A 145 -8.14 14.92 -8.92
CA GLN A 145 -8.64 16.13 -9.58
C GLN A 145 -7.50 17.09 -9.92
N ALA A 146 -6.55 17.31 -9.00
CA ALA A 146 -5.35 18.09 -9.29
C ALA A 146 -4.49 17.46 -10.41
N ALA A 147 -4.31 16.13 -10.39
CA ALA A 147 -3.57 15.38 -11.40
C ALA A 147 -4.32 15.24 -12.75
N ALA A 148 -5.65 15.28 -12.74
CA ALA A 148 -6.49 15.15 -13.94
C ALA A 148 -6.46 16.42 -14.80
N VAL A 149 -6.15 17.58 -14.23
CA VAL A 149 -5.90 18.81 -15.01
C VAL A 149 -4.69 18.65 -15.94
N HIS A 150 -3.78 17.73 -15.63
CA HIS A 150 -2.51 17.53 -16.35
C HIS A 150 -2.39 16.17 -17.09
N ARG A 151 -3.43 15.34 -17.12
CA ARG A 151 -3.38 14.01 -17.75
C ARG A 151 -4.03 13.98 -19.14
N SER A 152 -3.20 13.91 -20.18
CA SER A 152 -3.60 13.65 -21.57
C SER A 152 -3.27 12.23 -22.08
N SER A 153 -2.72 11.33 -21.25
CA SER A 153 -2.34 9.98 -21.69
C SER A 153 -2.77 8.88 -20.72
N GLY A 154 -3.56 7.93 -21.24
CA GLY A 154 -4.11 6.77 -20.54
C GLY A 154 -3.08 5.69 -20.25
N GLN A 155 -2.07 6.01 -19.42
CA GLN A 155 -1.19 5.01 -18.82
C GLN A 155 -1.62 4.74 -17.38
N ASP A 156 -2.23 3.58 -17.17
CA ASP A 156 -2.53 3.03 -15.84
C ASP A 156 -1.21 2.78 -15.10
N SER A 157 -0.78 3.73 -14.28
CA SER A 157 0.45 3.61 -13.50
C SER A 157 0.32 2.48 -12.47
N ALA A 158 1.37 1.68 -12.40
CA ALA A 158 1.47 0.54 -11.50
C ALA A 158 1.10 0.94 -10.05
N ALA A 159 0.04 0.30 -9.52
CA ALA A 159 -0.38 0.38 -8.12
C ALA A 159 -0.68 1.78 -7.55
N GLY A 160 -0.90 2.80 -8.39
CA GLY A 160 -1.21 4.16 -7.92
C GLY A 160 -0.03 4.88 -7.27
N PHE A 161 1.21 4.54 -7.67
CA PHE A 161 2.44 5.20 -7.19
C PHE A 161 2.39 6.74 -7.33
N ASP A 162 1.77 7.25 -8.39
CA ASP A 162 1.63 8.69 -8.65
C ASP A 162 0.93 9.46 -7.51
N LEU A 163 0.09 8.76 -6.74
CA LEU A 163 -0.64 9.32 -5.61
C LEU A 163 0.18 9.26 -4.31
N TRP A 164 1.36 8.63 -4.32
CA TRP A 164 2.21 8.52 -3.15
C TRP A 164 2.85 9.85 -2.81
N PHE A 165 3.09 10.05 -1.53
CA PHE A 165 3.87 11.19 -1.06
C PHE A 165 5.34 10.75 -0.98
N THR A 166 6.22 11.51 -1.61
CA THR A 166 7.66 11.27 -1.68
C THR A 166 8.40 12.49 -1.14
N TRP A 167 9.65 12.29 -0.71
CA TRP A 167 10.46 13.35 -0.13
C TRP A 167 11.95 13.14 -0.42
N CYS A 168 12.69 14.24 -0.51
CA CYS A 168 14.14 14.21 -0.57
C CYS A 168 14.71 13.80 0.79
N GLN A 169 15.70 12.90 0.79
CA GLN A 169 16.37 12.47 2.02
C GLN A 169 17.30 13.55 2.60
N SER A 170 17.75 14.49 1.76
CA SER A 170 18.65 15.59 2.16
C SER A 170 17.88 16.77 2.75
N CYS A 171 16.98 17.39 1.98
CA CYS A 171 16.26 18.59 2.43
C CYS A 171 14.92 18.30 3.12
N ARG A 172 14.43 17.05 3.09
CA ARG A 172 13.14 16.62 3.66
C ARG A 172 11.90 17.29 3.07
N HIS A 173 12.06 18.13 2.04
CA HIS A 173 10.95 18.64 1.24
C HIS A 173 10.41 17.53 0.34
N GLY A 174 9.11 17.58 0.08
CA GLY A 174 8.42 16.51 -0.61
C GLY A 174 7.06 16.93 -1.14
N GLY A 175 6.38 15.98 -1.75
CA GLY A 175 5.11 16.18 -2.40
C GLY A 175 4.54 14.90 -2.99
N HIS A 176 3.43 15.04 -3.69
CA HIS A 176 2.88 13.93 -4.45
C HIS A 176 3.85 13.55 -5.57
N ALA A 177 4.06 12.25 -5.78
CA ALA A 177 4.99 11.72 -6.76
C ALA A 177 4.70 12.30 -8.14
N VAL A 178 3.43 12.37 -8.56
CA VAL A 178 3.05 12.97 -9.86
C VAL A 178 3.56 14.40 -10.05
N HIS A 179 3.38 15.29 -9.07
CA HIS A 179 3.82 16.67 -9.21
C HIS A 179 5.35 16.80 -9.16
N LEU A 180 6.01 15.97 -8.35
CA LEU A 180 7.47 16.02 -8.28
C LEU A 180 8.11 15.46 -9.54
N ILE A 181 7.58 14.35 -10.10
CA ILE A 181 8.03 13.80 -11.38
C ILE A 181 7.92 14.88 -12.46
N GLU A 182 6.75 15.51 -12.63
CA GLU A 182 6.53 16.59 -13.59
C GLU A 182 7.48 17.77 -13.37
N TRP A 183 7.66 18.22 -12.12
CA TRP A 183 8.59 19.32 -11.83
C TRP A 183 10.04 18.99 -12.22
N PHE A 184 10.51 17.78 -11.92
CA PHE A 184 11.89 17.37 -12.18
C PHE A 184 12.16 16.99 -13.65
N GLU A 185 11.14 16.98 -14.53
CA GLU A 185 11.35 16.92 -15.99
C GLU A 185 12.03 18.19 -16.52
N GLU A 186 11.73 19.35 -15.91
CA GLU A 186 12.22 20.66 -16.35
C GLU A 186 13.17 21.34 -15.34
N HIS A 187 13.28 20.83 -14.11
CA HIS A 187 14.02 21.47 -13.03
C HIS A 187 14.97 20.49 -12.32
N GLU A 188 16.15 20.95 -11.91
CA GLU A 188 17.10 20.15 -11.10
C GLU A 188 17.09 20.52 -9.61
N MET A 189 16.43 21.63 -9.25
CA MET A 189 16.43 22.17 -7.89
C MET A 189 15.09 21.92 -7.18
N CYS A 190 15.15 21.86 -5.85
CA CYS A 190 13.98 21.69 -5.01
C CYS A 190 12.94 22.80 -5.27
N PRO A 191 11.64 22.46 -5.42
CA PRO A 191 10.57 23.44 -5.65
C PRO A 191 10.28 24.37 -4.47
N VAL A 192 10.87 24.14 -3.30
CA VAL A 192 10.68 25.01 -2.13
C VAL A 192 11.60 26.22 -2.25
N SER A 193 11.01 27.42 -2.15
CA SER A 193 11.75 28.69 -2.15
C SER A 193 12.90 28.67 -1.15
N ASP A 194 14.03 29.25 -1.54
CA ASP A 194 15.28 29.32 -0.76
C ASP A 194 15.95 27.96 -0.46
N CYS A 195 15.44 26.85 -0.99
CA CYS A 195 16.10 25.55 -0.91
C CYS A 195 17.02 25.34 -2.12
N GLN A 196 18.33 25.34 -1.89
CA GLN A 196 19.35 25.09 -2.94
C GLN A 196 19.66 23.60 -3.15
N CYS A 197 18.82 22.71 -2.64
CA CYS A 197 19.04 21.27 -2.77
C CYS A 197 18.78 20.80 -4.20
N ARG A 198 19.78 20.18 -4.82
CA ARG A 198 19.64 19.46 -6.10
C ARG A 198 19.02 18.09 -5.85
N CYS A 199 17.71 18.06 -5.75
CA CYS A 199 16.96 16.82 -5.56
C CYS A 199 16.94 16.03 -6.87
N SER A 200 17.08 14.70 -6.80
CA SER A 200 16.88 13.83 -7.94
C SER A 200 15.76 12.83 -7.67
N PHE A 201 14.95 12.58 -8.70
CA PHE A 201 14.06 11.43 -8.80
C PHE A 201 14.81 10.38 -9.63
N ASN A 202 15.54 9.49 -8.97
CA ASN A 202 16.13 8.31 -9.59
C ASN A 202 15.23 7.08 -9.34
#